data_AF-A0A1G8QW79-F1
#
_entry.id   AF-A0A1G8QW79-F1
#
_cell.length_a   1.000
_cell.length_b   1.000
_cell.length_c   1.000
_cell.angle_alpha   90.00
_cell.angle_beta   90.00
_cell.angle_gamma   90.00
#
_symmetry.space_group_name_H-M   'P 1'
#
loop_
_entity.id
_entity.type
_entity.pdbx_description
1 polymer ?
#
loop_
_entity_poly.entity_id
_entity_poly.type
_entity_poly.pdbx_seq_one_letter_code
_entity_poly.pdbx_strand_id
1 'polypeptide(L)'
;MKRIKISISVLFVILILMGCYGDDTVDWYESFRFTGTVEEIRTEDNMLVMKEYNAPESRKKGNIYEIPADEIQSYETGDKLLVIVETNTQEDIWDLEHMRFVIKPIEN
;
A
#
# COMPACT_ATOMS: atom_id res chain seq x y z
N MET A 1 -39.37 -59.16 4.07
CA MET A 1 -39.20 -57.68 4.03
C MET A 1 -37.76 -57.35 4.39
N LYS A 2 -36.96 -56.84 3.45
CA LYS A 2 -35.52 -56.56 3.64
C LYS A 2 -35.33 -55.18 4.29
N ARG A 3 -34.50 -55.12 5.34
CA ARG A 3 -34.08 -53.87 6.00
C ARG A 3 -33.10 -53.13 5.08
N ILE A 4 -33.43 -51.88 4.74
CA ILE A 4 -32.56 -50.96 3.99
C ILE A 4 -31.46 -50.51 4.96
N LYS A 5 -30.20 -50.87 4.70
CA LYS A 5 -29.04 -50.34 5.42
C LYS A 5 -28.65 -49.03 4.76
N ILE A 6 -28.89 -47.91 5.43
CA ILE A 6 -28.40 -46.60 5.03
C ILE A 6 -26.89 -46.61 5.30
N SER A 7 -26.09 -46.86 4.25
CA SER A 7 -24.66 -46.59 4.29
C SER A 7 -24.47 -45.08 4.26
N ILE A 8 -24.28 -44.50 5.44
CA ILE A 8 -23.91 -43.10 5.61
C ILE A 8 -22.55 -42.93 4.94
N SER A 9 -22.55 -42.30 3.76
CA SER A 9 -21.35 -41.85 3.07
C SER A 9 -20.74 -40.70 3.86
N VAL A 10 -20.03 -41.03 4.94
CA VAL A 10 -19.22 -40.09 5.75
C VAL A 10 -18.10 -39.46 4.91
N LEU A 11 -17.82 -40.02 3.73
CA LEU A 11 -16.77 -39.56 2.82
C LEU A 11 -17.08 -38.19 2.16
N PHE A 12 -18.34 -37.77 2.11
CA PHE A 12 -18.72 -36.53 1.42
C PHE A 12 -18.65 -35.26 2.29
N VAL A 13 -18.52 -35.39 3.62
CA VAL A 13 -18.49 -34.23 4.53
C VAL A 13 -17.09 -33.62 4.68
N ILE A 14 -16.03 -34.37 4.35
CA ILE A 14 -14.64 -33.90 4.48
C ILE A 14 -14.23 -32.99 3.29
N LEU A 15 -14.94 -33.04 2.16
CA LEU A 15 -14.62 -32.26 0.96
C LEU A 15 -15.02 -30.77 1.05
N ILE A 16 -15.79 -30.36 2.07
CA ILE A 16 -16.27 -28.97 2.19
C ILE A 16 -15.30 -28.09 3.01
N LEU A 17 -14.32 -28.67 3.72
CA LEU A 17 -13.33 -27.91 4.50
C LEU A 17 -12.03 -27.59 3.72
N MET A 18 -11.96 -27.98 2.44
CA MET A 18 -10.82 -27.69 1.56
C MET A 18 -11.11 -26.55 0.56
N GLY A 19 -12.17 -25.77 0.81
CA GLY A 19 -12.53 -24.61 0.01
C GLY A 19 -11.89 -23.33 0.55
N CYS A 20 -10.76 -22.95 -0.04
CA CYS A 20 -10.19 -21.61 -0.03
C CYS A 20 -9.81 -21.04 1.34
N TYR A 21 -8.68 -21.47 1.89
CA TYR A 21 -7.74 -20.45 2.39
C TYR A 21 -7.36 -19.65 1.15
N GLY A 22 -8.11 -18.57 0.90
CA GLY A 22 -7.66 -17.52 0.00
C GLY A 22 -6.31 -17.07 0.54
N ASP A 23 -5.29 -17.16 -0.29
CA ASP A 23 -4.02 -16.55 -0.01
C ASP A 23 -4.31 -15.05 0.12
N ASP A 24 -4.38 -14.52 1.34
CA ASP A 24 -4.51 -13.08 1.61
C ASP A 24 -3.19 -12.35 1.25
N THR A 25 -2.46 -12.84 0.26
CA THR A 25 -1.38 -12.09 -0.39
C THR A 25 -2.05 -11.09 -1.31
N VAL A 26 -2.50 -10.00 -0.69
CA VAL A 26 -2.95 -8.81 -1.40
C VAL A 26 -1.75 -8.27 -2.16
N ASP A 27 -1.74 -8.43 -3.48
CA ASP A 27 -0.67 -7.95 -4.36
C ASP A 27 -0.70 -6.41 -4.39
N TRP A 28 0.40 -5.81 -3.96
CA TRP A 28 0.61 -4.37 -4.04
C TRP A 28 1.37 -4.03 -5.31
N TYR A 29 0.91 -3.02 -6.03
CA TYR A 29 1.56 -2.57 -7.26
C TYR A 29 1.72 -1.05 -7.25
N GLU A 30 2.75 -0.59 -7.93
CA GLU A 30 3.05 0.84 -8.00
C GLU A 30 2.04 1.58 -8.87
N SER A 31 1.40 2.58 -8.27
CA SER A 31 0.51 3.52 -8.97
C SER A 31 1.26 4.78 -9.39
N PHE A 32 2.10 5.30 -8.50
CA PHE A 32 2.78 6.58 -8.71
C PHE A 32 4.12 6.62 -7.99
N ARG A 33 5.09 7.36 -8.54
CA ARG A 33 6.36 7.65 -7.87
C ARG A 33 6.81 9.09 -8.12
N PHE A 34 7.49 9.65 -7.14
CA PHE A 34 8.15 10.94 -7.28
C PHE A 34 9.35 11.07 -6.34
N THR A 35 10.26 11.97 -6.68
CA THR A 35 11.37 12.37 -5.81
C THR A 35 11.08 13.77 -5.25
N GLY A 36 11.28 13.95 -3.95
CA GLY A 36 11.00 15.22 -3.30
C GLY A 36 11.98 15.54 -2.18
N THR A 37 12.05 16.82 -1.85
CA THR A 37 12.75 17.34 -0.68
C THR A 37 11.75 17.56 0.45
N VAL A 38 12.08 17.15 1.67
CA VAL A 38 11.28 17.46 2.86
C VAL A 38 11.38 18.95 3.19
N GLU A 39 10.26 19.67 3.15
CA GLU A 39 10.20 21.11 3.45
C GLU A 39 9.70 21.36 4.88
N GLU A 40 8.76 20.54 5.36
CA GLU A 40 8.13 20.67 6.68
C GLU A 40 7.79 19.28 7.22
N ILE A 41 7.96 19.08 8.53
CA ILE A 41 7.56 17.86 9.25
C ILE A 41 6.47 18.26 10.24
N ARG A 42 5.26 17.72 10.06
CA ARG A 42 4.12 17.95 10.95
C ARG A 42 3.98 16.76 11.89
N THR A 43 4.47 16.94 13.11
CA THR A 43 4.52 15.86 14.11
C THR A 43 3.17 15.52 14.71
N GLU A 44 2.24 16.47 14.74
CA GLU A 44 0.88 16.27 15.28
C GLU A 44 0.06 15.31 14.40
N ASP A 45 0.27 15.36 13.08
CA ASP A 45 -0.49 14.60 12.09
C ASP A 45 0.30 13.42 11.48
N ASN A 46 1.56 13.23 11.86
CA ASN A 46 2.50 12.28 11.23
C ASN A 46 2.65 12.46 9.71
N MET A 47 2.79 13.73 9.28
CA MET A 47 2.85 14.09 7.85
C MET A 47 4.19 14.75 7.48
N LEU A 48 4.72 14.38 6.32
CA LEU A 48 5.83 15.04 5.65
C LEU A 48 5.29 15.92 4.52
N VAL A 49 5.63 17.21 4.53
CA VAL A 49 5.36 18.10 3.40
C VAL A 49 6.58 18.08 2.51
N MET A 50 6.40 17.60 1.29
CA MET A 50 7.49 17.36 0.35
C MET A 50 7.33 18.18 -0.93
N LYS A 51 8.42 18.82 -1.35
CA LYS A 51 8.48 19.51 -2.63
C LYS A 51 9.11 18.61 -3.69
N GLU A 52 8.36 18.31 -4.75
CA GLU A 52 8.88 17.56 -5.90
C GLU A 52 10.09 18.29 -6.51
N TYR A 53 11.21 17.60 -6.64
CA TYR A 53 12.38 18.09 -7.36
C TYR A 53 12.60 17.25 -8.63
N ASN A 54 13.19 17.85 -9.67
CA ASN A 54 13.28 17.26 -11.01
C ASN A 54 11.92 16.90 -11.64
N ALA A 55 10.89 17.68 -11.34
CA ALA A 55 9.57 17.50 -11.94
C ALA A 55 9.64 17.58 -13.48
N PRO A 56 8.79 16.84 -14.21
CA PRO A 56 8.72 16.91 -15.67
C PRO A 56 8.50 18.34 -16.17
N GLU A 57 8.94 18.64 -17.40
CA GLU A 57 8.80 19.97 -18.04
C GLU A 57 7.37 20.54 -18.00
N SER A 58 6.34 19.67 -17.99
CA SER A 58 4.94 20.05 -17.85
C SER A 58 4.60 20.71 -16.50
N ARG A 59 5.43 20.48 -15.47
CA ARG A 59 5.26 20.96 -14.09
C ARG A 59 6.53 21.66 -13.61
N LYS A 60 6.96 22.72 -14.30
CA LYS A 60 8.22 23.47 -14.04
C LYS A 60 8.49 23.87 -12.57
N LYS A 61 7.43 24.06 -11.77
CA LYS A 61 7.57 24.44 -10.36
C LYS A 61 7.60 23.25 -9.40
N GLY A 62 7.36 22.02 -9.87
CA GLY A 62 7.11 20.83 -9.04
C GLY A 62 5.83 20.94 -8.21
N ASN A 63 5.23 19.81 -7.86
CA ASN A 63 4.10 19.76 -6.93
C ASN A 63 4.58 19.79 -5.47
N ILE A 64 3.67 20.12 -4.56
CA ILE A 64 3.85 19.91 -3.11
C ILE A 64 2.93 18.74 -2.74
N TYR A 65 3.46 17.77 -2.01
CA TYR A 65 2.72 16.62 -1.53
C TYR A 65 2.75 16.57 -0.01
N GLU A 66 1.66 16.14 0.60
CA GLU A 66 1.60 15.82 2.02
C GLU A 66 1.54 14.30 2.12
N ILE A 67 2.59 13.70 2.69
CA ILE A 67 2.80 12.26 2.72
C ILE A 67 2.71 11.77 4.16
N PRO A 68 1.80 10.85 4.50
CA PRO A 68 1.78 10.21 5.81
C PRO A 68 3.01 9.33 5.97
N ALA A 69 3.63 9.37 7.15
CA ALA A 69 4.80 8.57 7.46
C ALA A 69 4.77 8.10 8.92
N ASP A 70 4.96 6.79 9.15
CA ASP A 70 4.87 6.20 10.49
C ASP A 70 6.04 6.61 11.41
N GLU A 71 7.23 6.77 10.85
CA GLU A 71 8.46 7.09 11.58
C GLU A 71 8.96 8.50 11.26
N ILE A 72 8.11 9.53 11.41
CA ILE A 72 8.45 10.93 11.09
C ILE A 72 9.77 11.42 11.73
N GLN A 73 10.15 10.84 12.87
CA GLN A 73 11.34 11.23 13.64
C GLN A 73 12.65 10.78 12.96
N SER A 74 12.57 9.90 11.97
CA SER A 74 13.70 9.42 11.18
C SER A 74 14.10 10.37 10.04
N TYR A 75 13.31 11.41 9.79
CA TYR A 75 13.52 12.36 8.70
C TYR A 75 13.87 13.76 9.21
N GLU A 76 14.59 14.51 8.39
CA GLU A 76 14.94 15.90 8.62
C GLU A 76 14.50 16.80 7.45
N THR A 77 14.22 18.07 7.73
CA THR A 77 13.99 19.07 6.68
C THR A 77 15.24 19.17 5.79
N GLY A 78 15.05 19.11 4.47
CA GLY A 78 16.12 19.07 3.48
C GLY A 78 16.44 17.68 2.96
N ASP A 79 15.94 16.62 3.60
CA ASP A 79 16.13 15.25 3.12
C ASP A 79 15.52 15.05 1.74
N LYS A 80 16.26 14.35 0.87
CA LYS A 80 15.80 13.96 -0.46
C LYS A 80 15.33 12.51 -0.42
N LEU A 81 14.05 12.31 -0.69
CA LEU A 81 13.42 11.00 -0.59
C LEU A 81 12.75 10.63 -1.92
N LEU A 82 12.76 9.34 -2.22
CA LEU A 82 11.93 8.71 -3.23
C LEU A 82 10.66 8.21 -2.52
N VAL A 83 9.50 8.65 -2.99
CA VAL A 83 8.21 8.16 -2.53
C VAL A 83 7.58 7.34 -3.64
N ILE A 84 7.22 6.11 -3.31
CA ILE A 84 6.46 5.20 -4.16
C ILE A 84 5.10 4.99 -3.52
N VAL A 85 4.06 5.35 -4.23
CA VAL A 85 2.67 5.15 -3.84
C VAL A 85 2.22 3.83 -4.47
N GLU A 86 1.93 2.86 -3.62
CA GLU A 86 1.47 1.55 -4.01
C GLU A 86 -0.02 1.42 -3.68
N THR A 87 -0.74 0.72 -4.54
CA THR A 87 -2.15 0.37 -4.33
C THR A 87 -2.33 -1.13 -4.49
N ASN A 88 -3.36 -1.67 -3.85
CA ASN A 88 -3.76 -3.07 -4.01
C ASN A 88 -5.12 -3.25 -4.70
N THR A 89 -5.76 -2.15 -5.08
CA THR A 89 -7.03 -2.16 -5.83
C THR A 89 -6.81 -1.64 -7.22
N GLN A 90 -7.46 -2.23 -8.23
CA GLN A 90 -7.45 -1.75 -9.64
C GLN A 90 -8.36 -0.55 -9.87
N GLU A 91 -9.16 -0.21 -8.87
CA GLU A 91 -10.01 0.98 -8.91
C GLU A 91 -9.13 2.23 -8.68
N ASP A 92 -9.38 3.29 -9.45
CA ASP A 92 -8.71 4.58 -9.28
C ASP A 92 -9.30 5.28 -8.04
N ILE A 93 -8.99 4.73 -6.87
CA ILE A 93 -9.44 5.21 -5.57
C ILE A 93 -8.22 5.65 -4.77
N TRP A 94 -8.29 6.90 -4.33
CA TRP A 94 -7.30 7.49 -3.43
C TRP A 94 -7.81 7.38 -2.00
N ASP A 95 -7.71 6.19 -1.42
CA ASP A 95 -8.04 5.91 -0.02
C ASP A 95 -6.85 5.25 0.71
N LEU A 96 -6.74 5.48 2.02
CA LEU A 96 -5.61 4.98 2.81
C LEU A 96 -5.74 3.49 3.17
N GLU A 97 -6.87 2.85 2.92
CA GLU A 97 -7.07 1.42 3.21
C GLU A 97 -6.46 0.53 2.11
N HIS A 98 -6.45 1.04 0.89
CA HIS A 98 -5.92 0.36 -0.30
C HIS A 98 -4.63 0.98 -0.80
N MET A 99 -4.10 2.01 -0.14
CA MET A 99 -2.85 2.68 -0.51
C MET A 99 -1.82 2.62 0.60
N ARG A 100 -0.55 2.52 0.20
CA ARG A 100 0.58 2.66 1.12
C ARG A 100 1.70 3.47 0.48
N PHE A 101 2.51 4.08 1.33
CA PHE A 101 3.63 4.92 0.94
C PHE A 101 4.94 4.23 1.30
N VAL A 102 5.72 3.90 0.29
CA VAL A 102 7.08 3.38 0.47
C VAL A 102 8.04 4.55 0.30
N ILE A 103 8.64 4.98 1.40
CA ILE A 103 9.55 6.13 1.46
C ILE A 103 10.99 5.61 1.59
N LYS A 104 11.85 6.02 0.66
CA LYS A 104 13.27 5.60 0.63
C LYS A 104 14.17 6.82 0.58
N PRO A 105 15.26 6.89 1.36
CA PRO A 105 16.27 7.92 1.18
C PRO A 105 16.93 7.74 -0.19
N ILE A 106 17.24 8.86 -0.83
CA ILE A 106 18.04 8.87 -2.04
C ILE A 106 19.48 9.06 -1.59
N GLU A 107 20.24 7.97 -1.53
CA GLU A 107 21.69 8.04 -1.34
C GLU A 107 22.27 8.85 -2.52
N ASN A 108 23.04 9.89 -2.19
CA ASN A 108 23.79 10.68 -3.18
C ASN A 108 25.03 9.92 -3.67
#